data_AF-A0A3A8AJK0-F1
#
_entry.id   AF-A0A3A8AJK0-F1
#
_cell.length_a   1.000
_cell.length_b   1.000
_cell.length_c   1.000
_cell.angle_alpha   90.00
_cell.angle_beta   90.00
_cell.angle_gamma   90.00
#
_symmetry.space_group_name_H-M   'P 1'
#
loop_
_entity.id
_entity.type
_entity.pdbx_description
1 polymer ?
#
loop_
_entity_poly.entity_id
_entity_poly.type
_entity_poly.pdbx_seq_one_letter_code
_entity_poly.pdbx_strand_id
1 'polypeptide(L)'
;MENVEDYPRPPALERVDDTIRIVFAGQTVAETDQAYRVIETFHAPTYYLPMAAYAEGVLQPGEGSSLCEWKGQASYFDIVANGQRASRAAWCYLRPTPDFAPIRGFFAVYAEPMDACFVGGERVTPQPGNFYGGWVTSRITGPVKGAPGTTDW
;
A
#
# COMPACT_ATOMS: atom_id res chain seq x y z
N MET A 1 10.00 -17.14 -2.67
CA MET A 1 8.56 -17.28 -2.38
C MET A 1 8.41 -17.11 -0.89
N GLU A 2 7.50 -16.24 -0.46
CA GLU A 2 7.24 -15.85 0.93
C GLU A 2 5.83 -16.34 1.31
N ASN A 3 5.66 -16.84 2.53
CA ASN A 3 4.36 -17.26 3.05
C ASN A 3 3.84 -16.17 4.01
N VAL A 4 2.62 -15.67 3.78
CA VAL A 4 2.01 -14.65 4.64
C VAL A 4 1.79 -15.11 6.08
N GLU A 5 1.72 -16.42 6.32
CA GLU A 5 1.58 -17.00 7.66
C GLU A 5 2.85 -16.83 8.50
N ASP A 6 4.01 -16.76 7.83
CA ASP A 6 5.31 -16.62 8.48
C ASP A 6 5.68 -15.15 8.77
N TYR A 7 4.85 -14.20 8.32
CA TYR A 7 5.06 -12.79 8.62
C TYR A 7 4.86 -12.47 10.10
N PRO A 8 5.61 -11.49 10.63
CA PRO A 8 5.58 -11.19 12.05
C PRO A 8 4.30 -10.45 12.45
N ARG A 9 3.96 -10.61 13.73
CA ARG A 9 3.04 -9.74 14.45
C ARG A 9 3.70 -9.43 15.82
N PRO A 10 4.06 -8.17 16.15
CA PRO A 10 3.78 -6.92 15.44
C PRO A 10 4.32 -6.84 14.00
N PRO A 11 3.72 -6.01 13.13
CA PRO A 11 4.16 -5.89 11.74
C PRO A 11 5.60 -5.42 11.63
N ALA A 12 6.32 -5.87 10.60
CA ALA A 12 7.67 -5.41 10.30
C ALA A 12 7.67 -4.45 9.09
N LEU A 13 8.66 -3.54 9.09
CA LEU A 13 8.94 -2.62 8.01
C LEU A 13 10.25 -3.05 7.33
N GLU A 14 10.21 -3.21 6.01
CA GLU A 14 11.36 -3.64 5.21
C GLU A 14 11.59 -2.69 4.04
N ARG A 15 12.85 -2.52 3.63
CA ARG A 15 13.16 -1.85 2.35
C ARG A 15 12.78 -2.76 1.18
N VAL A 16 12.44 -2.15 0.06
CA VAL A 16 12.12 -2.84 -1.19
C VAL A 16 13.20 -2.51 -2.20
N ASP A 17 13.80 -3.55 -2.77
CA ASP A 17 14.82 -3.41 -3.82
C ASP A 17 14.20 -3.34 -5.23
N ASP A 18 12.95 -3.79 -5.38
CA ASP A 18 12.19 -3.72 -6.62
C ASP A 18 11.64 -2.31 -6.89
N THR A 19 11.60 -1.91 -8.16
CA THR A 19 10.85 -0.72 -8.58
C THR A 19 9.36 -0.91 -8.36
N ILE A 20 8.74 0.06 -7.71
CA ILE A 20 7.30 0.14 -7.51
C ILE A 20 6.69 1.15 -8.47
N ARG A 21 5.58 0.80 -9.13
CA ARG A 21 4.90 1.66 -10.10
C ARG A 21 3.39 1.61 -9.93
N ILE A 22 2.74 2.76 -9.99
CA ILE A 22 1.28 2.92 -9.86
C ILE A 22 0.75 3.62 -11.11
N VAL A 23 -0.29 3.05 -11.72
CA VAL A 23 -0.98 3.56 -12.91
C VAL A 23 -2.42 3.88 -12.55
N PHE A 24 -2.87 5.09 -12.88
CA PHE A 24 -4.24 5.53 -12.70
C PHE A 24 -4.65 6.53 -13.80
N ALA A 25 -5.90 6.43 -14.25
CA ALA A 25 -6.46 7.21 -15.35
C ALA A 25 -5.59 7.18 -16.63
N GLY A 26 -5.03 6.00 -16.94
CA GLY A 26 -4.24 5.74 -18.15
C GLY A 26 -2.79 6.25 -18.11
N GLN A 27 -2.29 6.74 -16.98
CA GLN A 27 -0.91 7.22 -16.84
C GLN A 27 -0.21 6.68 -15.59
N THR A 28 1.13 6.58 -15.63
CA THR A 28 1.93 6.36 -14.42
C THR A 28 1.81 7.60 -13.52
N VAL A 29 1.22 7.42 -12.34
CA VAL A 29 1.03 8.49 -11.35
C VAL A 29 2.10 8.49 -10.27
N ALA A 30 2.79 7.35 -10.07
CA ALA A 30 3.97 7.26 -9.22
C ALA A 30 4.91 6.12 -9.66
N GLU A 31 6.22 6.32 -9.52
CA GLU A 31 7.26 5.31 -9.77
C GLU A 31 8.51 5.58 -8.91
N THR A 32 9.08 4.54 -8.30
CA THR A 32 10.29 4.68 -7.48
C THR A 32 10.99 3.35 -7.23
N ASP A 33 12.30 3.39 -6.97
CA ASP A 33 13.10 2.32 -6.36
C ASP A 33 13.40 2.58 -4.87
N GLN A 34 12.89 3.68 -4.30
CA GLN A 34 13.06 4.05 -2.89
C GLN A 34 11.79 3.77 -2.10
N ALA A 35 11.37 2.51 -2.02
CA ALA A 35 10.15 2.11 -1.33
C ALA A 35 10.43 1.31 -0.05
N TYR A 36 9.44 1.31 0.84
CA TYR A 36 9.35 0.35 1.93
C TYR A 36 8.12 -0.52 1.75
N ARG A 37 8.14 -1.71 2.32
CA ARG A 37 6.96 -2.56 2.49
C ARG A 37 6.71 -2.85 3.95
N VAL A 38 5.44 -3.00 4.30
CA VAL A 38 5.02 -3.52 5.59
C VAL A 38 4.51 -4.94 5.39
N ILE A 39 5.01 -5.86 6.21
CA ILE A 39 4.55 -7.25 6.28
C ILE A 39 3.90 -7.53 7.65
N GLU A 40 2.80 -8.26 7.63
CA GLU A 40 2.01 -8.63 8.82
C GLU A 40 1.34 -9.99 8.56
N THR A 41 1.26 -10.83 9.59
CA THR A 41 0.69 -12.19 9.50
C THR A 41 -0.65 -12.20 8.75
N PHE A 42 -0.77 -13.05 7.71
CA PHE A 42 -1.93 -13.21 6.81
C PHE A 42 -2.26 -12.01 5.89
N HIS A 43 -1.45 -10.96 5.88
CA HIS A 43 -1.60 -9.83 4.97
C HIS A 43 -0.56 -9.88 3.85
N ALA A 44 -0.99 -9.58 2.63
CA ALA A 44 -0.04 -9.30 1.57
C ALA A 44 0.71 -7.99 1.89
N PRO A 45 1.98 -7.84 1.46
CA PRO A 45 2.76 -6.65 1.73
C PRO A 45 2.07 -5.39 1.23
N THR A 46 2.11 -4.33 2.04
CA THR A 46 1.67 -2.99 1.68
C THR A 46 2.88 -2.12 1.36
N TYR A 47 2.88 -1.44 0.22
CA TYR A 47 4.02 -0.67 -0.27
C TYR A 47 3.86 0.83 0.02
N TYR A 48 4.94 1.45 0.49
CA TYR A 48 5.02 2.86 0.85
C TYR A 48 6.08 3.55 -0.01
N LEU A 49 5.64 4.57 -0.74
CA LEU A 49 6.47 5.37 -1.65
C LEU A 49 6.65 6.78 -1.08
N PRO A 50 7.80 7.43 -1.28
CA PRO A 50 8.01 8.81 -0.86
C PRO A 50 7.11 9.73 -1.69
N MET A 51 6.70 10.87 -1.12
CA MET A 51 5.90 11.88 -1.82
C MET A 51 6.53 12.30 -3.17
N ALA A 52 7.86 12.38 -3.23
CA ALA A 52 8.60 12.77 -4.44
C ALA A 52 8.48 11.76 -5.60
N ALA A 53 7.99 10.53 -5.34
CA ALA A 53 7.71 9.55 -6.38
C ALA A 53 6.41 9.84 -7.15
N TYR A 54 5.53 10.66 -6.60
CA TYR A 54 4.22 10.96 -7.19
C TYR A 54 4.32 12.18 -8.10
N ALA A 55 3.64 12.13 -9.24
CA ALA A 55 3.52 13.29 -10.11
C ALA A 55 2.77 14.44 -9.41
N GLU A 56 3.06 15.67 -9.80
CA GLU A 56 2.48 16.86 -9.18
C GLU A 56 0.94 16.85 -9.28
N GLY A 57 0.28 17.22 -8.19
CA GLY A 57 -1.19 17.29 -8.12
C GLY A 57 -1.92 15.96 -7.99
N VAL A 58 -1.20 14.81 -8.06
CA VAL A 58 -1.80 13.47 -7.92
C VAL A 58 -2.38 13.24 -6.54
N LEU A 59 -1.60 13.54 -5.49
CA LEU A 59 -2.01 13.38 -4.11
C LEU A 59 -2.77 14.63 -3.65
N GLN A 60 -4.06 14.46 -3.33
CA GLN A 60 -4.88 15.53 -2.76
C GLN A 60 -5.42 15.12 -1.39
N PRO A 61 -5.52 16.03 -0.40
CA PRO A 61 -6.12 15.70 0.89
C PRO A 61 -7.52 15.10 0.71
N GLY A 62 -7.73 13.93 1.30
CA GLY A 62 -9.01 13.23 1.29
C GLY A 62 -9.69 13.32 2.65
N GLU A 63 -10.97 12.98 2.71
CA GLU A 63 -11.72 13.00 3.96
C GLU A 63 -11.39 11.78 4.85
N GLY A 64 -11.17 12.06 6.13
CA GLY A 64 -11.08 11.05 7.18
C GLY A 64 -9.66 10.61 7.54
N SER A 65 -9.60 9.78 8.57
CA SER A 65 -8.39 9.16 9.08
C SER A 65 -8.73 7.81 9.71
N SER A 66 -7.72 6.99 9.95
CA SER A 66 -7.85 5.77 10.75
C SER A 66 -6.70 5.67 11.74
N LEU A 67 -6.92 4.91 12.81
CA LEU A 67 -5.89 4.62 13.80
C LEU A 67 -5.45 3.18 13.64
N CYS A 68 -4.15 2.98 13.40
CA CYS A 68 -3.50 1.68 13.46
C CYS A 68 -2.79 1.55 14.81
N GLU A 69 -3.03 0.45 15.53
CA GLU A 69 -2.40 0.19 16.83
C GLU A 69 -0.86 0.19 16.76
N TRP A 70 -0.30 -0.23 15.62
CA TRP A 70 1.15 -0.34 15.43
C TRP A 70 1.79 0.92 14.86
N LYS A 71 1.10 1.63 13.96
CA LYS A 71 1.70 2.70 13.14
C LYS A 71 1.24 4.10 13.53
N GLY A 72 0.15 4.23 14.27
CA GLY A 72 -0.45 5.51 14.64
C GLY A 72 -1.55 5.97 13.67
N GLN A 73 -1.76 7.28 13.58
CA GLN A 73 -2.87 7.86 12.82
C GLN A 73 -2.51 8.01 11.33
N ALA A 74 -3.28 7.34 10.46
CA ALA A 74 -3.22 7.49 9.02
C ALA A 74 -4.18 8.59 8.56
N SER A 75 -3.71 9.50 7.70
CA SER A 75 -4.56 10.47 7.00
C SER A 75 -4.85 9.98 5.59
N TYR A 76 -6.11 10.08 5.16
CA TYR A 76 -6.51 9.67 3.81
C TYR A 76 -6.25 10.76 2.77
N PHE A 77 -5.96 10.31 1.56
CA PHE A 77 -5.72 11.12 0.38
C PHE A 77 -6.46 10.53 -0.82
N ASP A 78 -6.86 11.41 -1.72
CA ASP A 78 -7.40 11.05 -3.02
C ASP A 78 -6.24 10.95 -4.02
N ILE A 79 -6.40 10.04 -5.00
CA ILE A 79 -5.54 9.97 -6.17
C ILE A 79 -6.28 10.63 -7.34
N VAL A 80 -5.69 11.67 -7.92
CA VAL A 80 -6.30 12.47 -8.99
C VAL A 80 -5.40 12.46 -10.21
N ALA A 81 -5.95 12.13 -11.38
CA ALA A 81 -5.20 12.16 -12.64
C ALA A 81 -6.18 12.28 -13.82
N ASN A 82 -5.81 13.04 -14.85
CA ASN A 82 -6.61 13.19 -16.09
C ASN A 82 -8.11 13.45 -15.86
N GLY A 83 -8.45 14.28 -14.86
CA GLY A 83 -9.84 14.61 -14.52
C GLY A 83 -10.61 13.50 -13.77
N GLN A 84 -9.98 12.36 -13.49
CA GLN A 84 -10.54 11.28 -12.66
C GLN A 84 -10.05 11.39 -11.22
N ARG A 85 -10.84 10.85 -10.29
CA ARG A 85 -10.56 10.84 -8.85
C ARG A 85 -10.88 9.47 -8.26
N ALA A 86 -9.90 8.88 -7.59
CA ALA A 86 -10.11 7.77 -6.68
C ALA A 86 -10.09 8.30 -5.24
N SER A 87 -11.28 8.41 -4.65
CA SER A 87 -11.46 9.00 -3.31
C SER A 87 -10.93 8.08 -2.21
N ARG A 88 -10.18 8.63 -1.25
CA ARG A 88 -9.58 7.91 -0.11
C ARG A 88 -8.76 6.68 -0.53
N ALA A 89 -8.19 6.74 -1.73
CA ALA A 89 -7.44 5.65 -2.33
C ALA A 89 -5.99 5.55 -1.82
N ALA A 90 -5.51 6.57 -1.12
CA ALA A 90 -4.18 6.63 -0.55
C ALA A 90 -4.21 6.99 0.94
N TRP A 91 -3.15 6.65 1.67
CA TRP A 91 -2.95 7.11 3.03
C TRP A 91 -1.47 7.35 3.35
N CYS A 92 -1.24 8.20 4.35
CA CYS A 92 0.09 8.53 4.85
C CYS A 92 0.08 8.64 6.38
N TYR A 93 1.19 8.26 7.01
CA TYR A 93 1.46 8.50 8.42
C TYR A 93 2.36 9.73 8.60
N LEU A 94 1.79 10.85 9.06
CA LEU A 94 2.55 12.08 9.33
C LEU A 94 3.31 12.04 10.66
N ARG A 95 2.81 11.25 11.60
CA ARG A 95 3.40 11.03 12.94
C ARG A 95 3.38 9.54 13.27
N PRO A 96 4.16 8.71 12.56
CA PRO A 96 4.22 7.29 12.85
C PRO A 96 4.89 7.04 14.21
N THR A 97 4.65 5.85 14.76
CA THR A 97 5.39 5.30 15.90
C THR A 97 6.88 5.10 15.55
N PRO A 98 7.78 4.94 16.55
CA PRO A 98 9.23 4.86 16.31
C PRO A 98 9.64 3.78 15.30
N ASP A 99 9.06 2.58 15.37
CA ASP A 99 9.39 1.45 14.48
C ASP A 99 9.02 1.73 13.01
N PHE A 100 8.08 2.65 12.78
CA PHE A 100 7.62 3.08 11.46
C PHE A 100 8.07 4.51 11.11
N ALA A 101 9.01 5.09 11.86
CA ALA A 101 9.59 6.39 11.57
C ALA A 101 10.13 6.55 10.13
N PRO A 102 10.75 5.53 9.49
CA PRO A 102 11.27 5.66 8.13
C PRO A 102 10.23 5.95 7.05
N ILE A 103 8.95 5.59 7.27
CA ILE A 103 7.84 5.86 6.33
C ILE A 103 7.05 7.13 6.70
N ARG A 104 7.60 7.99 7.54
CA ARG A 104 6.98 9.30 7.81
C ARG A 104 6.83 10.08 6.51
N GLY A 105 5.60 10.48 6.17
CA GLY A 105 5.33 11.22 4.94
C GLY A 105 5.38 10.37 3.67
N PHE A 106 5.49 9.04 3.79
CA PHE A 106 5.36 8.12 2.67
C PHE A 106 3.89 7.72 2.51
N PHE A 107 3.51 7.42 1.28
CA PHE A 107 2.16 7.11 0.89
C PHE A 107 2.05 5.66 0.45
N ALA A 108 1.00 4.99 0.92
CA ALA A 108 0.54 3.73 0.38
C ALA A 108 -0.80 3.94 -0.33
N VAL A 109 -1.15 3.04 -1.25
CA VAL A 109 -2.41 3.09 -2.00
C VAL A 109 -3.13 1.74 -1.98
N TYR A 110 -4.46 1.80 -2.01
CA TYR A 110 -5.29 0.64 -2.31
C TYR A 110 -5.12 0.31 -3.80
N ALA A 111 -4.77 -0.93 -4.12
CA ALA A 111 -4.54 -1.33 -5.51
C ALA A 111 -5.84 -1.48 -6.33
N GLU A 112 -6.97 -1.76 -5.68
CA GLU A 112 -8.26 -1.99 -6.35
C GLU A 112 -8.76 -0.80 -7.18
N PRO A 113 -8.76 0.46 -6.68
CA PRO A 113 -9.22 1.61 -7.47
C PRO A 113 -8.20 2.09 -8.53
N MET A 114 -7.00 1.49 -8.60
CA MET A 114 -5.96 1.84 -9.56
C MET A 114 -6.13 1.03 -10.85
N ASP A 115 -5.67 1.55 -11.99
CA ASP A 115 -5.69 0.78 -13.24
C ASP A 115 -4.74 -0.42 -13.14
N ALA A 116 -3.56 -0.19 -12.56
CA ALA A 116 -2.60 -1.22 -12.24
C ALA A 116 -1.54 -0.72 -11.23
N CYS A 117 -1.11 -1.63 -10.36
CA CYS A 117 0.09 -1.46 -9.55
C CYS A 117 1.10 -2.56 -9.92
N PHE A 118 2.39 -2.26 -9.77
CA PHE A 118 3.47 -3.18 -10.11
C PHE A 118 4.56 -3.23 -9.04
N VAL A 119 5.13 -4.42 -8.83
CA VAL A 119 6.33 -4.68 -8.01
C VAL A 119 7.35 -5.36 -8.90
N GLY A 120 8.49 -4.72 -9.17
CA GLY A 120 9.56 -5.32 -9.98
C GLY A 120 9.11 -5.65 -11.41
N GLY A 121 8.16 -4.89 -11.96
CA GLY A 121 7.55 -5.13 -13.27
C GLY A 121 6.38 -6.14 -13.27
N GLU A 122 6.16 -6.87 -12.18
CA GLU A 122 5.03 -7.78 -12.03
C GLU A 122 3.75 -7.02 -11.66
N ARG A 123 2.65 -7.25 -12.39
CA ARG A 123 1.35 -6.65 -12.05
C ARG A 123 0.77 -7.31 -10.81
N VAL A 124 0.31 -6.50 -9.86
CA VAL A 124 -0.25 -7.00 -8.60
C VAL A 124 -1.74 -7.29 -8.73
N THR A 125 -2.21 -8.23 -7.91
CA THR A 125 -3.63 -8.43 -7.61
C THR A 125 -3.94 -7.77 -6.27
N PRO A 126 -5.01 -6.97 -6.12
CA PRO A 126 -5.39 -6.41 -4.83
C PRO A 126 -5.68 -7.51 -3.81
N GLN A 127 -5.24 -7.32 -2.56
CA GLN A 127 -5.68 -8.18 -1.47
C GLN A 127 -7.22 -8.14 -1.37
N PRO A 128 -7.89 -9.30 -1.32
CA PRO A 128 -9.34 -9.33 -1.21
C PRO A 128 -9.83 -8.64 0.08
N GLY A 129 -11.00 -8.01 0.00
CA GLY A 129 -11.56 -7.21 1.10
C GLY A 129 -11.15 -5.75 0.96
N ASN A 130 -12.15 -4.89 0.70
CA ASN A 130 -11.99 -3.48 0.29
C ASN A 130 -11.37 -2.54 1.35
N PHE A 131 -10.78 -3.11 2.41
CA PHE A 131 -10.15 -2.38 3.50
C PHE A 131 -8.63 -2.64 3.60
N TYR A 132 -8.13 -3.71 2.96
CA TYR A 132 -6.72 -4.08 3.07
C TYR A 132 -5.88 -3.46 1.95
N GLY A 133 -4.74 -2.88 2.33
CA GLY A 133 -3.78 -2.25 1.43
C GLY A 133 -2.79 -3.21 0.76
N GLY A 134 -2.93 -4.51 0.98
CA GLY A 134 -1.96 -5.52 0.56
C GLY A 134 -1.95 -5.75 -0.95
N TRP A 135 -0.76 -5.94 -1.52
CA TRP A 135 -0.55 -6.20 -2.94
C TRP A 135 -0.05 -7.62 -3.14
N VAL A 136 -0.86 -8.46 -3.78
CA VAL A 136 -0.53 -9.86 -4.05
C VAL A 136 0.29 -9.98 -5.33
N THR A 137 1.41 -10.69 -5.24
CA THR A 137 2.30 -11.07 -6.36
C THR A 137 2.48 -12.58 -6.36
N SER A 138 3.04 -13.14 -7.42
CA SER A 138 3.41 -14.56 -7.54
C SER A 138 4.45 -14.99 -6.51
N ARG A 139 5.14 -14.05 -5.86
CA ARG A 139 6.09 -14.34 -4.78
C ARG A 139 5.39 -14.73 -3.48
N ILE A 140 4.12 -14.39 -3.31
CA ILE A 140 3.35 -14.58 -2.08
C ILE A 140 2.56 -15.89 -2.12
N THR A 141 2.59 -16.61 -1.02
CA THR A 141 1.85 -17.85 -0.79
C THR A 141 1.16 -17.84 0.57
N GLY A 142 0.33 -18.85 0.83
CA GLY A 142 -0.48 -18.96 2.05
C GLY A 142 -1.84 -18.26 1.94
N PRO A 143 -2.72 -18.47 2.94
CA PRO A 143 -4.04 -17.86 2.98
C PRO A 143 -3.93 -16.35 3.23
N VAL A 144 -4.26 -15.56 2.22
CA VAL A 144 -4.36 -14.10 2.36
C VAL A 144 -5.72 -13.73 2.94
N LYS A 145 -5.71 -12.96 4.03
CA LYS A 145 -6.92 -12.48 4.70
C LYS A 145 -7.85 -11.71 3.76
N GLY A 146 -9.15 -12.01 3.86
CA GLY A 146 -10.20 -11.50 2.99
C GLY A 146 -10.52 -12.40 1.79
N ALA A 147 -9.68 -13.40 1.49
CA ALA A 147 -10.00 -14.43 0.50
C ALA A 147 -11.18 -15.31 0.98
N PRO A 148 -11.92 -15.98 0.07
CA PRO A 148 -13.00 -16.88 0.45
C PRO A 148 -12.56 -17.91 1.49
N GLY A 149 -13.26 -17.98 2.63
CA GLY A 149 -12.93 -18.88 3.75
C GLY A 149 -12.00 -18.31 4.83
N THR A 150 -11.59 -17.04 4.74
CA THR A 150 -10.71 -16.37 5.73
C THR A 150 -11.40 -15.28 6.56
N THR A 151 -12.73 -15.31 6.65
CA THR A 151 -13.55 -14.25 7.28
C THR A 151 -13.37 -14.11 8.80
N ASP A 152 -12.84 -15.13 9.48
CA ASP A 152 -12.76 -15.17 10.95
C ASP A 152 -11.35 -14.89 11.51
N TRP A 153 -10.39 -14.53 10.64
CA TRP A 153 -8.95 -14.42 10.93
C TRP A 153 -8.55 -12.95 10.88
#